data_AF-A0A1M6IS75-F1
#
_entry.id   AF-A0A1M6IS75-F1
#
_cell.length_a   1.000
_cell.length_b   1.000
_cell.length_c   1.000
_cell.angle_alpha   90.00
_cell.angle_beta   90.00
_cell.angle_gamma   90.00
#
_symmetry.space_group_name_H-M   'P 1'
#
loop_
_entity.id
_entity.type
_entity.pdbx_description
1 polymer ?
#
loop_
_entity_poly.entity_id
_entity_poly.type
_entity_poly.pdbx_seq_one_letter_code
_entity_poly.pdbx_strand_id
1 'polypeptide(L)' 'METLIKIIPVLILIYFGIGVLFGIYFFAKGAAKIDSLISESKWTVRLFLVPGAIGLWPILLIKILKTSKS' A
#
# COMPACT_ATOMS: atom_id res chain seq x y z
N MET A 1 20.39 8.72 24.20
CA MET A 1 19.07 9.24 23.74
C MET A 1 19.11 9.75 22.30
N GLU A 2 20.18 10.41 21.87
CA GLU A 2 20.29 11.03 20.53
C GLU A 2 20.15 10.06 19.35
N THR A 3 20.64 8.82 19.47
CA THR A 3 20.57 7.81 18.41
C THR A 3 19.14 7.36 18.12
N LEU A 4 18.31 7.21 19.17
CA LEU A 4 16.91 6.81 19.03
C LEU A 4 16.07 7.89 18.34
N ILE A 5 16.35 9.16 18.65
CA ILE A 5 15.68 10.32 18.04
C ILE A 5 15.93 10.37 16.53
N LYS A 6 17.08 9.88 16.05
CA LYS A 6 17.42 9.84 14.62
C LYS A 6 16.89 8.59 13.91
N ILE A 7 16.89 7.44 14.57
CA ILE A 7 16.49 6.15 13.97
C ILE A 7 14.99 6.07 13.70
N ILE A 8 14.16 6.53 14.63
CA ILE A 8 12.69 6.45 14.52
C ILE A 8 12.18 7.16 13.25
N PRO A 9 12.51 8.44 12.98
CA PRO A 9 12.05 9.11 11.77
C PRO A 9 12.62 8.50 10.50
N VAL A 10 13.85 7.99 10.51
CA VAL A 10 14.44 7.30 9.35
C VAL A 10 13.66 6.02 9.02
N LEU A 11 13.33 5.21 10.03
CA LEU A 11 12.51 4.01 9.85
C LEU A 11 11.12 4.34 9.32
N ILE A 12 10.49 5.40 9.85
CA ILE A 12 9.19 5.88 9.37
C ILE A 12 9.29 6.34 7.91
N LEU A 13 10.34 7.08 7.56
CA LEU A 13 10.55 7.57 6.19
C LEU A 13 10.74 6.42 5.21
N ILE A 14 11.49 5.39 5.58
CA ILE A 14 11.69 4.18 4.77
C ILE A 14 10.36 3.42 4.63
N TYR A 15 9.63 3.21 5.72
CA TYR A 15 8.33 2.54 5.70
C TYR A 15 7.34 3.29 4.80
N PHE A 16 7.28 4.62 4.92
CA PHE A 16 6.41 5.46 4.12
C PHE A 16 6.85 5.49 2.65
N GLY A 17 8.15 5.53 2.36
CA GLY A 17 8.69 5.47 1.01
C GLY A 17 8.33 4.16 0.29
N ILE A 18 8.44 3.03 0.98
CA ILE A 18 7.98 1.73 0.46
C ILE A 18 6.45 1.73 0.29
N GLY A 19 5.73 2.28 1.26
CA GLY A 19 4.28 2.46 1.19
C GLY A 19 3.84 3.26 -0.04
N VAL A 20 4.54 4.36 -0.38
CA VAL A 20 4.26 5.20 -1.56
C VAL A 20 4.49 4.42 -2.85
N LEU A 21 5.62 3.72 -2.97
CA LEU A 21 5.90 2.84 -4.12
C LEU A 21 4.81 1.76 -4.27
N PHE A 22 4.41 1.15 -3.15
CA PHE A 22 3.34 0.17 -3.14
C PHE A 22 1.99 0.80 -3.48
N GLY A 23 1.69 2.00 -2.99
CA GLY A 23 0.45 2.73 -3.29
C GLY A 23 0.30 3.03 -4.78
N ILE A 24 1.38 3.42 -5.45
CA ILE A 24 1.40 3.61 -6.91
C ILE A 24 1.15 2.28 -7.63
N TYR A 25 1.82 1.21 -7.22
CA TYR A 25 1.58 -0.14 -7.76
C TYR A 25 0.14 -0.62 -7.49
N PHE A 26 -0.39 -0.34 -6.30
CA PHE A 26 -1.72 -0.69 -5.86
C PHE A 26 -2.78 -0.01 -6.72
N PHE A 27 -2.60 1.29 -6.96
CA PHE A 27 -3.47 2.06 -7.82
C PHE A 27 -3.56 1.52 -9.24
N ALA A 28 -2.41 1.17 -9.84
CA ALA A 28 -2.34 0.70 -11.22
C ALA A 28 -2.80 -0.75 -11.39
N LYS A 29 -2.41 -1.65 -10.47
CA LYS A 29 -2.55 -3.10 -10.67
C LYS A 29 -3.01 -3.86 -9.42
N GLY A 30 -2.67 -3.40 -8.23
CA GLY A 30 -3.01 -4.09 -6.98
C GLY A 30 -4.50 -4.05 -6.64
N ALA A 31 -5.19 -2.94 -6.91
CA ALA A 31 -6.62 -2.77 -6.64
C ALA A 31 -7.47 -3.78 -7.43
N ALA A 32 -7.12 -4.01 -8.70
CA ALA A 32 -7.77 -5.01 -9.55
C ALA A 32 -7.46 -6.46 -9.13
N LYS A 33 -6.31 -6.71 -8.49
CA LYS A 33 -5.93 -8.04 -7.99
C LYS A 33 -6.64 -8.43 -6.69
N ILE A 34 -6.99 -7.47 -5.83
CA ILE A 34 -7.68 -7.76 -4.57
C ILE A 34 -9.16 -8.01 -4.80
N ASP A 35 -9.77 -7.25 -5.72
CA ASP A 35 -11.20 -7.35 -5.95
C ASP A 35 -11.52 -6.98 -7.40
N SER A 36 -12.10 -7.92 -8.13
CA SER A 36 -12.58 -7.69 -9.50
C SER A 36 -13.71 -6.66 -9.54
N LEU A 37 -14.50 -6.52 -8.46
CA LEU A 37 -15.52 -5.47 -8.34
C LEU A 37 -14.88 -4.06 -8.27
N ILE A 38 -13.70 -3.94 -7.68
CA ILE A 38 -12.93 -2.68 -7.67
C ILE A 38 -12.33 -2.40 -9.06
N SER A 39 -12.19 -3.42 -9.92
CA SER A 39 -11.80 -3.21 -11.32
C SER A 39 -12.82 -2.39 -12.11
N GLU A 40 -14.11 -2.52 -11.78
CA GLU A 40 -15.18 -1.76 -12.44
C GLU A 40 -15.48 -0.42 -11.75
N SER A 41 -14.80 -0.14 -10.64
CA SER A 41 -14.99 1.11 -9.89
C SER A 41 -14.26 2.31 -10.52
N LYS A 42 -14.86 3.50 -10.37
CA LYS A 42 -14.32 4.76 -10.93
C LYS A 42 -12.91 5.04 -10.39
N TRP A 43 -12.07 5.65 -11.24
CA TRP A 43 -10.69 6.06 -10.93
C TRP A 43 -10.55 6.85 -9.61
N THR A 44 -11.57 7.66 -9.26
CA THR A 44 -11.66 8.39 -7.99
C THR A 44 -11.69 7.47 -6.77
N VAL A 45 -12.38 6.33 -6.85
CA VAL A 45 -12.47 5.34 -5.75
C VAL A 45 -11.11 4.68 -5.55
N ARG A 46 -10.43 4.33 -6.65
CA ARG A 46 -9.05 3.81 -6.60
C ARG A 46 -8.10 4.83 -5.97
N LEU A 47 -8.26 6.12 -6.27
CA LEU A 47 -7.42 7.19 -5.71
C LEU A 47 -7.64 7.35 -4.21
N PHE A 48 -8.88 7.24 -3.74
CA PHE A 48 -9.22 7.27 -2.32
C PHE A 48 -8.61 6.12 -1.52
N LEU A 49 -8.38 4.97 -2.17
CA LEU A 49 -7.74 3.81 -1.57
C LEU A 49 -6.22 3.94 -1.49
N VAL A 50 -5.59 4.81 -2.29
CA VAL A 50 -4.13 5.01 -2.30
C VAL A 50 -3.57 5.42 -0.93
N PRO A 51 -4.09 6.45 -0.22
CA PRO A 51 -3.55 6.82 1.09
C PRO A 51 -3.69 5.68 2.13
N GLY A 52 -4.80 4.94 2.11
CA GLY A 52 -4.97 3.74 2.92
C GLY A 52 -3.99 2.63 2.52
N ALA A 53 -3.72 2.49 1.23
CA ALA A 53 -2.79 1.50 0.71
C ALA A 53 -1.33 1.80 1.03
N ILE A 54 -0.96 3.08 1.10
CA ILE A 54 0.36 3.52 1.55
C ILE A 54 0.56 3.20 3.03
N GLY A 55 -0.45 3.45 3.87
CA GLY A 55 -0.37 3.16 5.31
C GLY A 55 -0.39 1.66 5.64
N LEU A 56 -1.22 0.90 4.93
CA LEU A 56 -1.47 -0.53 5.19
C LEU A 56 -0.83 -1.45 4.13
N TRP A 57 0.22 -0.97 3.45
CA TRP A 57 0.91 -1.71 2.40
C TRP A 57 1.34 -3.13 2.79
N PRO A 58 1.83 -3.44 4.02
CA PRO A 58 2.27 -4.79 4.35
C PRO A 58 1.09 -5.76 4.38
N ILE A 59 -0.04 -5.30 4.93
CA ILE A 59 -1.27 -6.09 5.05
C ILE A 59 -1.86 -6.35 3.67
N LEU A 60 -1.90 -5.32 2.81
CA LEU A 60 -2.41 -5.44 1.46
C LEU A 60 -1.51 -6.33 0.59
N LEU A 61 -0.19 -6.23 0.73
CA LEU A 61 0.75 -7.10 0.04
C LEU A 61 0.52 -8.57 0.43
N ILE A 62 0.39 -8.87 1.73
CA ILE A 62 0.06 -10.22 2.22
C ILE A 62 -1.27 -10.70 1.65
N LYS A 63 -2.29 -9.82 1.62
CA LYS A 63 -3.61 -10.15 1.07
C LYS A 63 -3.55 -10.49 -0.42
N ILE A 64 -2.81 -9.71 -1.22
CA ILE A 64 -2.58 -9.98 -2.65
C ILE A 64 -1.89 -11.33 -2.85
N LEU A 65 -0.86 -11.62 -2.06
CA LEU A 65 -0.12 -12.90 -2.14
C LEU A 65 -1.01 -14.09 -1.77
N LYS A 66 -1.91 -13.93 -0.78
CA LYS A 66 -2.83 -14.97 -0.34
C LYS A 66 -3.95 -15.22 -1.37
N THR A 67 -4.51 -14.16 -1.96
CA THR A 67 -5.53 -14.25 -3.01
C THR A 67 -5.02 -14.95 -4.27
N SER A 68 -3.74 -14.80 -4.62
CA SER A 68 -3.15 -15.43 -5.81
C SER A 68 -2.99 -16.96 -5.70
N LYS A 69 -3.25 -17.56 -4.53
CA LYS A 69 -3.04 -18.99 -4.26
C LYS A 69 -4.33 -19.80 -4.17
N SER A 70 -5.48 -19.20 -4.49
CA SER A 70 -6.80 -19.86 -4.52
C SER A 70 -7.26 -20.15 -5.94
#